data_AF-A0A819NR71-F1
#
_entry.id   AF-A0A819NR71-F1
#
_cell.length_a   1.000
_cell.length_b   1.000
_cell.length_c   1.000
_cell.angle_alpha   90.00
_cell.angle_beta   90.00
_cell.angle_gamma   90.00
#
_symmetry.space_group_name_H-M   'P 1'
#
loop_
_entity.id
_entity.type
_entity.pdbx_description
1 polymer ?
#
loop_
_entity_poly.entity_id
_entity_poly.type
_entity_poly.pdbx_seq_one_letter_code
_entity_poly.pdbx_strand_id
1 'polypeptide(L)'
;MISRLSFSAASRLLSTNCTLTCAPISSVGYQYRSASTSPNLNEVVIVSAVRTPIGSFRGSLASVSATKLGAAAIKACLEKANIPGNRVQEVYMGHVVQGGVGQAPARQASMYAGLPKETSCTTVNKVCSSGMKAIMMASQSLMCGHQEVMIAGGMESMSNVPYYFPRGDTPYGTLQLEDGIAKDGLTDVYDKIPMGLCAEKTAKKEGLSRVDQDNYAKQSYERTAKAWKEGKFKDEVIPVTITTKKGDVIVKEDEEYKKVDFEKMKTLRTVFQKDGTITAANASKINDGAAVCLLMTRQAADKLGCKPLARIIAFADAETDPVDFSIAPTLAIPKLLKLANVDKKDIAMWEINEAFSSVALANGKILGISNDKLNIHGGGVALGHPIGMSGARLVVHLCHSLKPGEKGVAGICNGGGGASSIMIEKL
;
A
#
# COMPACT_ATOMS: atom_id res chain seq x y z
N MET A 1 41.95 -51.41 25.83
CA MET A 1 42.77 -51.30 24.61
C MET A 1 43.28 -49.87 24.52
N ILE A 2 44.61 -49.69 24.54
CA ILE A 2 45.26 -48.37 24.62
C ILE A 2 46.36 -48.34 23.56
N SER A 3 46.44 -47.25 22.77
CA SER A 3 47.65 -46.43 22.56
C SER A 3 47.60 -45.65 21.26
N ARG A 4 48.10 -44.41 21.31
CA ARG A 4 48.56 -43.64 20.16
C ARG A 4 49.88 -44.22 19.69
N LEU A 5 50.22 -44.08 18.41
CA LEU A 5 51.61 -44.11 17.96
C LEU A 5 51.81 -43.18 16.76
N SER A 6 52.54 -42.10 16.99
CA SER A 6 53.20 -41.29 15.97
C SER A 6 54.56 -41.89 15.64
N PHE A 7 54.99 -41.87 14.38
CA PHE A 7 56.41 -42.01 14.05
C PHE A 7 56.83 -41.04 12.95
N SER A 8 58.12 -40.69 12.98
CA SER A 8 58.77 -39.66 12.19
C SER A 8 60.08 -40.20 11.57
N ALA A 9 60.62 -39.44 10.61
CA ALA A 9 62.02 -39.33 10.20
C ALA A 9 62.51 -40.08 8.94
N ALA A 10 62.94 -39.28 7.94
CA ALA A 10 64.13 -39.41 7.06
C ALA A 10 63.95 -38.36 5.91
N SER A 11 64.77 -37.32 5.62
CA SER A 11 66.24 -37.16 5.51
C SER A 11 66.84 -38.22 4.56
N ARG A 12 67.58 -37.96 3.47
CA ARG A 12 68.20 -36.81 2.74
C ARG A 12 68.58 -37.37 1.34
N LEU A 13 69.10 -36.71 0.30
CA LEU A 13 69.55 -35.34 -0.06
C LEU A 13 69.65 -35.29 -1.61
N LEU A 14 69.54 -34.12 -2.27
CA LEU A 14 70.47 -33.66 -3.33
C LEU A 14 70.04 -32.31 -3.94
N SER A 15 71.04 -31.49 -4.27
CA SER A 15 70.93 -30.10 -4.72
C SER A 15 71.07 -29.95 -6.23
N THR A 16 70.26 -29.08 -6.84
CA THR A 16 70.67 -28.29 -8.02
C THR A 16 70.11 -26.87 -7.90
N ASN A 17 71.01 -25.88 -7.92
CA ASN A 17 70.62 -24.48 -8.07
C ASN A 17 70.25 -24.22 -9.53
N CYS A 18 69.06 -23.70 -9.78
CA CYS A 18 68.77 -23.03 -11.05
C CYS A 18 67.88 -21.81 -10.79
N THR A 19 68.49 -20.62 -10.87
CA THR A 19 67.80 -19.34 -10.78
C THR A 19 66.96 -19.12 -12.04
N LEU A 20 65.63 -19.14 -11.89
CA LEU A 20 64.70 -18.67 -12.92
C LEU A 20 63.92 -17.46 -12.40
N THR A 21 64.05 -16.37 -13.15
CA THR A 21 63.54 -15.04 -12.82
C THR A 21 62.01 -14.98 -12.87
N CYS A 22 61.39 -14.36 -11.86
CA CYS A 22 59.97 -14.01 -11.92
C CYS A 22 59.69 -13.05 -13.09
N ALA A 23 58.96 -13.52 -14.09
CA ALA A 23 58.21 -12.67 -15.01
C ALA A 23 56.76 -12.61 -14.51
N PRO A 24 56.20 -11.42 -14.19
CA PRO A 24 54.80 -11.32 -13.83
C PRO A 24 53.94 -11.64 -15.05
N ILE A 25 53.00 -12.58 -14.90
CA ILE A 25 51.99 -12.86 -15.93
C ILE A 25 51.18 -11.57 -16.12
N SER A 26 51.21 -11.05 -17.34
CA SER A 26 50.47 -9.86 -17.73
C SER A 26 48.99 -10.03 -17.40
N SER A 27 48.40 -9.03 -16.76
CA SER A 27 47.00 -9.02 -16.42
C SER A 27 46.15 -9.10 -17.69
N VAL A 28 45.47 -10.23 -17.89
CA VAL A 28 44.41 -10.36 -18.89
C VAL A 28 43.26 -9.47 -18.43
N GLY A 29 43.27 -8.23 -18.91
CA GLY A 29 42.24 -7.25 -18.62
C GLY A 29 40.91 -7.70 -19.22
N TYR A 30 40.05 -8.30 -18.39
CA TYR A 30 38.64 -8.44 -18.70
C TYR A 30 38.02 -7.04 -18.83
N GLN A 31 38.03 -6.50 -20.05
CA GLN A 31 37.20 -5.36 -20.40
C GLN A 31 35.73 -5.78 -20.27
N TYR A 32 35.14 -5.52 -19.11
CA TYR A 32 33.69 -5.48 -18.97
C TYR A 32 33.15 -4.37 -19.88
N ARG A 33 32.81 -4.75 -21.12
CA ARG A 33 31.97 -3.92 -21.99
C ARG A 33 30.56 -3.92 -21.41
N SER A 34 30.32 -3.02 -20.45
CA SER A 34 28.98 -2.63 -20.05
C SER A 34 28.32 -1.89 -21.22
N ALA A 35 27.71 -2.62 -22.14
CA ALA A 35 26.77 -2.05 -23.07
C ALA A 35 25.61 -1.47 -22.25
N SER A 36 25.51 -0.14 -22.17
CA SER A 36 24.43 0.55 -21.46
C SER A 36 23.14 0.51 -22.29
N THR A 37 22.63 -0.68 -22.56
CA THR A 37 21.29 -0.87 -23.10
C THR A 37 20.29 -0.61 -21.97
N SER A 38 19.81 0.63 -21.88
CA SER A 38 18.59 0.91 -21.10
C SER A 38 17.49 -0.03 -21.59
N PRO A 39 16.85 -0.83 -20.72
CA PRO A 39 15.82 -1.77 -21.15
C PRO A 39 14.65 -1.00 -21.77
N ASN A 40 14.22 -1.41 -22.97
CA ASN A 40 13.05 -0.84 -23.61
C ASN A 40 11.79 -1.49 -22.99
N LEU A 41 11.27 -0.86 -21.93
CA LEU A 41 10.12 -1.32 -21.17
C LEU A 41 8.81 -0.78 -21.77
N ASN A 42 7.73 -1.56 -21.68
CA ASN A 42 6.41 -1.11 -22.12
C ASN A 42 5.89 0.05 -21.25
N GLU A 43 5.27 1.07 -21.88
CA GLU A 43 4.48 2.06 -21.14
C GLU A 43 3.25 1.38 -20.51
N VAL A 44 3.04 1.63 -19.21
CA VAL A 44 1.90 1.10 -18.43
C VAL A 44 0.86 2.19 -18.24
N VAL A 45 -0.38 1.87 -18.58
CA VAL A 45 -1.52 2.78 -18.50
C VAL A 45 -2.64 2.22 -17.63
N ILE A 46 -3.35 3.12 -16.94
CA ILE A 46 -4.52 2.82 -16.12
C ILE A 46 -5.75 3.09 -16.98
N VAL A 47 -6.54 2.07 -17.29
CA VAL A 47 -7.73 2.20 -18.16
C VAL A 47 -9.02 2.40 -17.37
N SER A 48 -9.10 1.82 -16.17
CA SER A 48 -10.23 2.00 -15.26
C SER A 48 -9.69 1.93 -13.82
N ALA A 49 -10.31 2.66 -12.92
CA ALA A 49 -9.89 2.80 -11.53
C ALA A 49 -11.14 3.03 -10.68
N VAL A 50 -11.44 2.13 -9.74
CA VAL A 50 -12.67 2.20 -8.92
C VAL A 50 -12.43 1.63 -7.51
N ARG A 51 -13.34 1.96 -6.60
CA ARG A 51 -13.36 1.47 -5.23
C ARG A 51 -14.78 1.28 -4.72
N THR A 52 -14.95 0.42 -3.73
CA THR A 52 -16.15 0.41 -2.90
C THR A 52 -16.22 1.71 -2.07
N PRO A 53 -17.36 2.01 -1.43
CA PRO A 53 -17.36 2.91 -0.30
C PRO A 53 -16.50 2.30 0.83
N ILE A 54 -16.08 3.14 1.76
CA ILE A 54 -15.39 2.71 2.98
C ILE A 54 -16.43 2.61 4.10
N GLY A 55 -16.61 1.39 4.61
CA GLY A 55 -17.46 1.11 5.77
C GLY A 55 -16.69 1.34 7.07
N SER A 56 -17.37 1.82 8.10
CA SER A 56 -16.82 1.88 9.45
C SER A 56 -16.63 0.48 10.04
N PHE A 57 -15.72 0.34 11.01
CA PHE A 57 -15.60 -0.88 11.80
C PHE A 57 -16.96 -1.30 12.38
N ARG A 58 -17.36 -2.53 12.07
CA ARG A 58 -18.64 -3.15 12.44
C ARG A 58 -19.87 -2.35 11.98
N GLY A 59 -19.70 -1.51 10.95
CA GLY A 59 -20.73 -0.66 10.34
C GLY A 59 -21.33 -1.26 9.06
N SER A 60 -21.56 -0.40 8.07
CA SER A 60 -22.36 -0.69 6.86
C SER A 60 -21.90 -1.88 6.02
N LEU A 61 -20.58 -2.11 5.92
CA LEU A 61 -19.99 -3.19 5.12
C LEU A 61 -19.59 -4.43 5.93
N ALA A 62 -19.82 -4.43 7.26
CA ALA A 62 -19.24 -5.44 8.16
C ALA A 62 -19.70 -6.89 7.91
N SER A 63 -20.82 -7.09 7.21
CA SER A 63 -21.30 -8.43 6.82
C SER A 63 -20.67 -8.97 5.53
N VAL A 64 -19.80 -8.19 4.88
CA VAL A 64 -19.19 -8.50 3.57
C VAL A 64 -17.71 -8.82 3.77
N SER A 65 -17.28 -10.02 3.36
CA SER A 65 -15.87 -10.40 3.42
C SER A 65 -14.99 -9.55 2.50
N ALA A 66 -13.72 -9.37 2.87
CA ALA A 66 -12.73 -8.64 2.04
C ALA A 66 -12.71 -9.14 0.58
N THR A 67 -12.81 -10.44 0.38
CA THR A 67 -12.83 -11.08 -0.94
C THR A 67 -14.06 -10.74 -1.78
N LYS A 68 -15.23 -10.49 -1.15
CA LYS A 68 -16.43 -10.01 -1.84
C LYS A 68 -16.39 -8.51 -2.14
N LEU A 69 -15.79 -7.71 -1.25
CA LEU A 69 -15.51 -6.28 -1.52
C LEU A 69 -14.55 -6.14 -2.71
N GLY A 70 -13.47 -6.92 -2.72
CA GLY A 70 -12.55 -7.03 -3.85
C GLY A 70 -13.25 -7.44 -5.14
N ALA A 71 -14.11 -8.46 -5.08
CA ALA A 71 -14.89 -8.90 -6.23
C ALA A 71 -15.82 -7.82 -6.81
N ALA A 72 -16.52 -7.07 -5.95
CA ALA A 72 -17.38 -5.97 -6.37
C ALA A 72 -16.58 -4.87 -7.09
N ALA A 73 -15.41 -4.51 -6.55
CA ALA A 73 -14.51 -3.54 -7.16
C ALA A 73 -13.96 -4.05 -8.52
N ILE A 74 -13.50 -5.29 -8.60
CA ILE A 74 -12.99 -5.93 -9.83
C ILE A 74 -14.08 -5.92 -10.93
N LYS A 75 -15.29 -6.39 -10.60
CA LYS A 75 -16.40 -6.45 -11.55
C LYS A 75 -16.76 -5.07 -12.10
N ALA A 76 -16.97 -4.10 -11.21
CA ALA A 76 -17.33 -2.74 -11.62
C ALA A 76 -16.19 -2.02 -12.38
N CYS A 77 -14.93 -2.38 -12.11
CA CYS A 77 -13.77 -1.85 -12.85
C CYS A 77 -13.82 -2.27 -14.33
N LEU A 78 -14.12 -3.55 -14.59
CA LEU A 78 -14.26 -4.13 -15.92
C LEU A 78 -15.49 -3.60 -16.65
N GLU A 79 -16.64 -3.51 -15.96
CA GLU A 79 -17.87 -2.90 -16.49
C GLU A 79 -17.63 -1.44 -16.90
N LYS A 80 -16.97 -0.63 -16.06
CA LYS A 80 -16.62 0.77 -16.39
C LYS A 80 -15.58 0.89 -17.51
N ALA A 81 -14.70 -0.10 -17.68
CA ALA A 81 -13.77 -0.17 -18.80
C ALA A 81 -14.40 -0.67 -20.11
N ASN A 82 -15.60 -1.26 -20.04
CA ASN A 82 -16.18 -2.09 -21.11
C ASN A 82 -15.22 -3.20 -21.60
N ILE A 83 -14.49 -3.84 -20.68
CA ILE A 83 -13.55 -4.92 -20.99
C ILE A 83 -14.10 -6.27 -20.48
N PRO A 84 -14.22 -7.29 -21.35
CA PRO A 84 -14.66 -8.61 -20.91
C PRO A 84 -13.59 -9.27 -20.05
N GLY A 85 -14.01 -9.94 -18.96
CA GLY A 85 -13.11 -10.54 -17.98
C GLY A 85 -12.11 -11.56 -18.55
N ASN A 86 -12.40 -12.14 -19.72
CA ASN A 86 -11.47 -13.04 -20.43
C ASN A 86 -10.24 -12.37 -21.05
N ARG A 87 -10.14 -11.04 -20.99
CA ARG A 87 -8.91 -10.31 -21.32
C ARG A 87 -7.95 -10.20 -20.14
N VAL A 88 -8.42 -10.36 -18.90
CA VAL A 88 -7.56 -10.24 -17.71
C VAL A 88 -6.73 -11.52 -17.54
N GLN A 89 -5.41 -11.38 -17.64
CA GLN A 89 -4.49 -12.51 -17.55
C GLN A 89 -4.08 -12.80 -16.10
N GLU A 90 -3.92 -11.75 -15.28
CA GLU A 90 -3.41 -11.88 -13.92
C GLU A 90 -3.94 -10.78 -12.98
N VAL A 91 -4.14 -11.13 -11.70
CA VAL A 91 -4.75 -10.28 -10.67
C VAL A 91 -3.89 -10.24 -9.40
N TYR A 92 -3.45 -9.04 -9.00
CA TYR A 92 -2.74 -8.82 -7.73
C TYR A 92 -3.60 -8.01 -6.74
N MET A 93 -3.91 -8.60 -5.58
CA MET A 93 -4.67 -7.92 -4.52
C MET A 93 -3.85 -7.81 -3.24
N GLY A 94 -3.63 -6.58 -2.78
CA GLY A 94 -3.16 -6.28 -1.44
C GLY A 94 -4.20 -6.70 -0.38
N HIS A 95 -3.79 -7.44 0.64
CA HIS A 95 -4.65 -7.87 1.75
C HIS A 95 -3.78 -8.20 2.96
N VAL A 96 -3.95 -7.51 4.08
CA VAL A 96 -3.01 -7.60 5.22
C VAL A 96 -3.37 -8.73 6.16
N VAL A 97 -4.58 -8.69 6.76
CA VAL A 97 -4.95 -9.63 7.82
C VAL A 97 -5.78 -10.77 7.23
N GLN A 98 -5.08 -11.73 6.63
CA GLN A 98 -5.66 -12.80 5.82
C GLN A 98 -6.27 -13.95 6.65
N GLY A 99 -6.19 -13.89 7.98
CA GLY A 99 -6.71 -14.91 8.89
C GLY A 99 -8.22 -15.13 8.72
N GLY A 100 -8.65 -16.39 8.70
CA GLY A 100 -10.07 -16.76 8.65
C GLY A 100 -10.79 -16.58 7.30
N VAL A 101 -10.19 -15.90 6.32
CA VAL A 101 -10.85 -15.60 5.02
C VAL A 101 -10.86 -16.78 4.02
N GLY A 102 -10.19 -17.88 4.34
CA GLY A 102 -10.04 -19.05 3.46
C GLY A 102 -8.86 -18.95 2.48
N GLN A 103 -8.68 -20.01 1.66
CA GLN A 103 -7.51 -20.15 0.78
C GLN A 103 -7.49 -19.08 -0.34
N ALA A 104 -6.30 -18.61 -0.70
CA ALA A 104 -6.00 -17.73 -1.83
C ALA A 104 -6.96 -16.52 -2.00
N PRO A 105 -6.89 -15.50 -1.11
CA PRO A 105 -7.87 -14.41 -1.07
C PRO A 105 -8.02 -13.66 -2.41
N ALA A 106 -6.92 -13.31 -3.09
CA ALA A 106 -6.96 -12.67 -4.41
C ALA A 106 -7.70 -13.53 -5.46
N ARG A 107 -7.52 -14.86 -5.40
CA ARG A 107 -8.20 -15.80 -6.30
C ARG A 107 -9.69 -15.89 -6.00
N GLN A 108 -10.10 -15.86 -4.73
CA GLN A 108 -11.52 -15.74 -4.38
C GLN A 108 -12.14 -14.48 -4.98
N ALA A 109 -11.49 -13.32 -4.81
CA ALA A 109 -11.99 -12.05 -5.37
C ALA A 109 -12.13 -12.10 -6.91
N SER A 110 -11.14 -12.65 -7.61
CA SER A 110 -11.18 -12.87 -9.06
C SER A 110 -12.34 -13.79 -9.48
N MET A 111 -12.49 -14.95 -8.82
CA MET A 111 -13.56 -15.91 -9.15
C MET A 111 -14.96 -15.37 -8.84
N TYR A 112 -15.14 -14.68 -7.70
CA TYR A 112 -16.42 -14.05 -7.33
C TYR A 112 -16.80 -12.87 -8.23
N ALA A 113 -15.82 -12.22 -8.87
CA ALA A 113 -16.06 -11.20 -9.88
C ALA A 113 -16.42 -11.79 -11.27
N GLY A 114 -16.33 -13.11 -11.44
CA GLY A 114 -16.66 -13.79 -12.70
C GLY A 114 -15.53 -13.84 -13.73
N LEU A 115 -14.26 -13.65 -13.30
CA LEU A 115 -13.12 -13.83 -14.21
C LEU A 115 -12.88 -15.32 -14.51
N PRO A 116 -12.25 -15.66 -15.66
CA PRO A 116 -11.98 -17.05 -16.02
C PRO A 116 -11.12 -17.79 -15.01
N LYS A 117 -11.24 -19.13 -15.01
CA LYS A 117 -10.44 -20.01 -14.15
C LYS A 117 -8.94 -19.97 -14.53
N GLU A 118 -8.61 -19.53 -15.72
CA GLU A 118 -7.25 -19.37 -16.25
C GLU A 118 -6.51 -18.15 -15.66
N THR A 119 -7.23 -17.17 -15.09
CA THR A 119 -6.63 -15.93 -14.57
C THR A 119 -5.73 -16.17 -13.35
N SER A 120 -4.42 -15.96 -13.50
CA SER A 120 -3.45 -16.07 -12.41
C SER A 120 -3.74 -15.06 -11.30
N CYS A 121 -3.50 -15.42 -10.04
CA CYS A 121 -3.89 -14.60 -8.88
C CYS A 121 -2.85 -14.67 -7.76
N THR A 122 -2.40 -13.52 -7.28
CA THR A 122 -1.46 -13.41 -6.15
C THR A 122 -1.99 -12.43 -5.09
N THR A 123 -1.88 -12.82 -3.82
CA THR A 123 -2.22 -11.94 -2.68
C THR A 123 -0.93 -11.32 -2.16
N VAL A 124 -0.89 -9.99 -2.03
CA VAL A 124 0.30 -9.22 -1.63
C VAL A 124 0.12 -8.69 -0.21
N ASN A 125 1.15 -8.76 0.62
CA ASN A 125 1.18 -8.10 1.93
C ASN A 125 2.46 -7.25 2.07
N LYS A 126 2.29 -5.94 2.19
CA LYS A 126 3.28 -4.93 2.64
C LYS A 126 2.61 -3.99 3.65
N VAL A 127 1.82 -4.56 4.57
CA VAL A 127 0.92 -3.87 5.53
C VAL A 127 0.09 -2.79 4.81
N CYS A 128 0.02 -1.56 5.30
CA CYS A 128 -0.75 -0.47 4.68
C CYS A 128 -0.38 -0.18 3.21
N SER A 129 0.86 -0.47 2.79
CA SER A 129 1.32 -0.29 1.41
C SER A 129 0.80 -1.35 0.43
N SER A 130 0.15 -2.42 0.89
CA SER A 130 -0.16 -3.62 0.09
C SER A 130 -0.87 -3.30 -1.24
N GLY A 131 -1.91 -2.48 -1.23
CA GLY A 131 -2.66 -2.12 -2.44
C GLY A 131 -1.85 -1.31 -3.46
N MET A 132 -0.93 -0.45 -2.99
CA MET A 132 -0.01 0.25 -3.89
C MET A 132 1.07 -0.69 -4.42
N LYS A 133 1.61 -1.56 -3.55
CA LYS A 133 2.64 -2.54 -3.94
C LYS A 133 2.12 -3.56 -4.96
N ALA A 134 0.85 -3.95 -4.89
CA ALA A 134 0.20 -4.76 -5.92
C ALA A 134 0.18 -4.06 -7.29
N ILE A 135 -0.19 -2.76 -7.34
CA ILE A 135 -0.14 -1.94 -8.56
C ILE A 135 1.29 -1.85 -9.11
N MET A 136 2.28 -1.65 -8.25
CA MET A 136 3.70 -1.59 -8.64
C MET A 136 4.18 -2.93 -9.25
N MET A 137 3.87 -4.06 -8.60
CA MET A 137 4.27 -5.39 -9.08
C MET A 137 3.58 -5.76 -10.41
N ALA A 138 2.30 -5.42 -10.57
CA ALA A 138 1.61 -5.62 -11.84
C ALA A 138 2.18 -4.73 -12.95
N SER A 139 2.52 -3.48 -12.62
CA SER A 139 3.22 -2.58 -13.55
C SER A 139 4.56 -3.16 -14.01
N GLN A 140 5.33 -3.80 -13.12
CA GLN A 140 6.58 -4.47 -13.50
C GLN A 140 6.34 -5.63 -14.47
N SER A 141 5.30 -6.45 -14.26
CA SER A 141 4.95 -7.56 -15.16
C SER A 141 4.55 -7.06 -16.57
N LEU A 142 3.77 -5.97 -16.63
CA LEU A 142 3.40 -5.30 -17.89
C LEU A 142 4.61 -4.63 -18.58
N MET A 143 5.47 -3.95 -17.83
CA MET A 143 6.72 -3.35 -18.32
C MET A 143 7.65 -4.37 -18.99
N CYS A 144 7.77 -5.56 -18.38
CA CYS A 144 8.54 -6.68 -18.93
C CYS A 144 7.83 -7.42 -20.09
N GLY A 145 6.56 -7.11 -20.38
CA GLY A 145 5.79 -7.77 -21.43
C GLY A 145 5.38 -9.21 -21.10
N HIS A 146 5.41 -9.61 -19.83
CA HIS A 146 4.94 -10.93 -19.40
C HIS A 146 3.40 -11.05 -19.48
N GLN A 147 2.72 -9.92 -19.29
CA GLN A 147 1.28 -9.77 -19.47
C GLN A 147 1.00 -8.50 -20.30
N GLU A 148 -0.20 -8.41 -20.87
CA GLU A 148 -0.73 -7.23 -21.56
C GLU A 148 -1.84 -6.53 -20.76
N VAL A 149 -2.60 -7.29 -19.95
CA VAL A 149 -3.79 -6.83 -19.20
C VAL A 149 -3.84 -7.47 -17.82
N MET A 150 -3.80 -6.64 -16.77
CA MET A 150 -3.84 -7.08 -15.38
C MET A 150 -4.80 -6.23 -14.55
N ILE A 151 -5.32 -6.79 -13.47
CA ILE A 151 -5.99 -5.99 -12.42
C ILE A 151 -5.11 -5.97 -11.19
N ALA A 152 -4.91 -4.78 -10.62
CA ALA A 152 -4.14 -4.62 -9.40
C ALA A 152 -4.83 -3.66 -8.43
N GLY A 153 -4.77 -3.98 -7.15
CA GLY A 153 -5.43 -3.16 -6.13
C GLY A 153 -5.25 -3.72 -4.73
N GLY A 154 -6.19 -3.42 -3.86
CA GLY A 154 -6.21 -3.93 -2.50
C GLY A 154 -7.60 -3.99 -1.89
N MET A 155 -7.76 -4.85 -0.90
CA MET A 155 -9.00 -5.11 -0.18
C MET A 155 -8.68 -5.40 1.28
N GLU A 156 -9.57 -5.00 2.18
CA GLU A 156 -9.51 -5.37 3.59
C GLU A 156 -10.93 -5.42 4.15
N SER A 157 -11.18 -6.32 5.10
CA SER A 157 -12.36 -6.24 5.96
C SER A 157 -11.93 -6.46 7.40
N MET A 158 -11.55 -5.37 8.05
CA MET A 158 -11.11 -5.40 9.44
C MET A 158 -12.26 -5.81 10.38
N SER A 159 -13.53 -5.60 9.99
CA SER A 159 -14.71 -6.08 10.73
C SER A 159 -14.85 -7.62 10.79
N ASN A 160 -14.20 -8.34 9.88
CA ASN A 160 -14.25 -9.82 9.79
C ASN A 160 -12.95 -10.49 10.23
N VAL A 161 -11.97 -9.73 10.74
CA VAL A 161 -10.73 -10.29 11.26
C VAL A 161 -11.02 -11.10 12.54
N PRO A 162 -10.56 -12.36 12.64
CA PRO A 162 -10.85 -13.21 13.78
C PRO A 162 -9.90 -12.94 14.95
N TYR A 163 -10.29 -13.45 16.12
CA TYR A 163 -9.37 -13.72 17.22
C TYR A 163 -8.58 -15.01 16.97
N TYR A 164 -7.36 -15.07 17.48
CA TYR A 164 -6.47 -16.22 17.36
C TYR A 164 -6.30 -16.96 18.69
N PHE A 165 -6.07 -18.26 18.57
CA PHE A 165 -5.59 -19.12 19.65
C PHE A 165 -4.43 -19.97 19.10
N PRO A 166 -3.26 -20.07 19.79
CA PRO A 166 -2.15 -20.89 19.33
C PRO A 166 -2.52 -22.38 19.25
N ARG A 167 -1.94 -23.08 18.28
CA ARG A 167 -2.05 -24.54 18.18
C ARG A 167 -1.13 -25.20 19.21
N GLY A 168 -1.69 -26.10 20.02
CA GLY A 168 -0.95 -26.87 21.01
C GLY A 168 -1.88 -27.28 22.14
N ASP A 169 -1.28 -27.67 23.28
CA ASP A 169 -2.03 -27.90 24.51
C ASP A 169 -2.59 -26.59 25.07
N THR A 170 -3.84 -26.60 25.53
CA THR A 170 -4.42 -25.47 26.24
C THR A 170 -3.74 -25.35 27.60
N PRO A 171 -3.05 -24.22 27.91
CA PRO A 171 -2.33 -24.09 29.18
C PRO A 171 -3.28 -24.08 30.37
N TYR A 172 -2.84 -24.69 31.49
CA TYR A 172 -3.55 -24.59 32.76
C TYR A 172 -3.52 -23.13 33.26
N GLY A 173 -4.69 -22.56 33.54
CA GLY A 173 -4.85 -21.19 34.01
C GLY A 173 -5.68 -20.34 33.04
N THR A 174 -5.26 -19.09 32.82
CA THR A 174 -6.00 -18.11 32.01
C THR A 174 -5.79 -18.33 30.52
N LEU A 175 -6.89 -18.48 29.78
CA LEU A 175 -6.91 -18.47 28.31
C LEU A 175 -6.94 -17.03 27.79
N GLN A 176 -5.97 -16.63 26.98
CA GLN A 176 -6.00 -15.35 26.25
C GLN A 176 -6.14 -15.61 24.76
N LEU A 177 -7.14 -14.96 24.14
CA LEU A 177 -7.28 -14.89 22.70
C LEU A 177 -6.64 -13.59 22.21
N GLU A 178 -5.89 -13.65 21.11
CA GLU A 178 -5.21 -12.48 20.53
C GLU A 178 -6.08 -11.88 19.42
N ASP A 179 -6.28 -10.57 19.43
CA ASP A 179 -7.01 -9.86 18.37
C ASP A 179 -6.14 -9.77 17.10
N GLY A 180 -6.61 -10.33 15.98
CA GLY A 180 -5.83 -10.34 14.73
C GLY A 180 -5.55 -8.95 14.16
N ILE A 181 -6.41 -7.96 14.41
CA ILE A 181 -6.21 -6.58 13.96
C ILE A 181 -5.01 -5.99 14.71
N ALA A 182 -5.00 -6.16 16.03
CA ALA A 182 -3.91 -5.68 16.87
C ALA A 182 -2.61 -6.42 16.55
N LYS A 183 -2.65 -7.77 16.51
CA LYS A 183 -1.46 -8.61 16.38
C LYS A 183 -0.77 -8.50 15.03
N ASP A 184 -1.51 -8.70 13.94
CA ASP A 184 -0.92 -8.81 12.59
C ASP A 184 -0.95 -7.48 11.81
N GLY A 185 -1.83 -6.55 12.22
CA GLY A 185 -2.05 -5.28 11.52
C GLY A 185 -1.41 -4.05 12.17
N LEU A 186 -1.55 -3.90 13.50
CA LEU A 186 -1.37 -2.60 14.18
C LEU A 186 -0.34 -2.58 15.33
N THR A 187 0.37 -3.66 15.60
CA THR A 187 1.44 -3.73 16.62
C THR A 187 2.81 -3.84 15.95
N ASP A 188 3.76 -3.01 16.38
CA ASP A 188 5.17 -3.16 15.98
C ASP A 188 5.76 -4.40 16.65
N VAL A 189 6.36 -5.30 15.87
CA VAL A 189 6.87 -6.58 16.37
C VAL A 189 8.17 -6.42 17.17
N TYR A 190 8.94 -5.36 16.91
CA TYR A 190 10.26 -5.13 17.49
C TYR A 190 10.15 -4.42 18.84
N ASP A 191 9.46 -3.28 18.85
CA ASP A 191 9.24 -2.46 20.05
C ASP A 191 8.01 -2.91 20.87
N LYS A 192 7.16 -3.79 20.32
CA LYS A 192 5.94 -4.34 20.97
C LYS A 192 4.93 -3.27 21.38
N ILE A 193 4.83 -2.22 20.58
CA ILE A 193 3.94 -1.07 20.79
C ILE A 193 2.94 -0.93 19.64
N PRO A 194 1.73 -0.41 19.87
CA PRO A 194 0.81 -0.07 18.79
C PRO A 194 1.38 1.04 17.90
N MET A 195 1.05 1.03 16.60
CA MET A 195 1.48 2.03 15.60
C MET A 195 1.27 3.49 16.04
N GLY A 196 0.28 3.76 16.90
CA GLY A 196 0.04 5.09 17.47
C GLY A 196 1.18 5.60 18.36
N LEU A 197 1.88 4.75 19.11
CA LEU A 197 3.05 5.19 19.91
C LEU A 197 4.25 5.55 19.03
N CYS A 198 4.44 4.85 17.90
CA CYS A 198 5.42 5.21 16.88
C CYS A 198 5.11 6.60 16.28
N ALA A 199 3.84 6.87 16.01
CA ALA A 199 3.38 8.17 15.51
C ALA A 199 3.49 9.30 16.56
N GLU A 200 3.32 9.01 17.86
CA GLU A 200 3.61 9.96 18.96
C GLU A 200 5.11 10.32 19.03
N LYS A 201 6.02 9.35 18.86
CA LYS A 201 7.47 9.61 18.76
C LYS A 201 7.77 10.59 17.62
N THR A 202 7.15 10.39 16.46
CA THR A 202 7.30 11.27 15.30
C THR A 202 6.71 12.66 15.57
N ALA A 203 5.52 12.75 16.14
CA ALA A 203 4.89 14.03 16.51
C ALA A 203 5.79 14.84 17.45
N LYS A 204 6.38 14.21 18.46
CA LYS A 204 7.34 14.83 19.39
C LYS A 204 8.62 15.28 18.68
N LYS A 205 9.22 14.44 17.83
CA LYS A 205 10.45 14.72 17.07
C LYS A 205 10.28 15.91 16.13
N GLU A 206 9.12 16.00 15.47
CA GLU A 206 8.81 17.05 14.49
C GLU A 206 8.15 18.29 15.10
N GLY A 207 7.90 18.32 16.42
CA GLY A 207 7.27 19.45 17.11
C GLY A 207 5.80 19.68 16.74
N LEU A 208 5.08 18.61 16.37
CA LEU A 208 3.67 18.67 15.95
C LEU A 208 2.77 18.62 17.17
N SER A 209 2.16 19.75 17.53
CA SER A 209 1.31 19.81 18.72
C SER A 209 -0.01 19.04 18.53
N ARG A 210 -0.69 18.77 19.65
CA ARG A 210 -2.06 18.26 19.66
C ARG A 210 -3.01 19.16 18.85
N VAL A 211 -2.83 20.48 18.93
CA VAL A 211 -3.69 21.47 18.24
C VAL A 211 -3.48 21.41 16.73
N ASP A 212 -2.24 21.25 16.26
CA ASP A 212 -1.93 21.12 14.83
C ASP A 212 -2.59 19.87 14.24
N GLN A 213 -2.49 18.74 14.97
CA GLN A 213 -3.06 17.46 14.55
C GLN A 213 -4.60 17.48 14.55
N ASP A 214 -5.23 18.10 15.54
CA ASP A 214 -6.69 18.26 15.58
C ASP A 214 -7.20 19.22 14.49
N ASN A 215 -6.48 20.31 14.22
CA ASN A 215 -6.81 21.23 13.13
C ASN A 215 -6.71 20.54 11.75
N TYR A 216 -5.65 19.74 11.54
CA TYR A 216 -5.50 18.93 10.33
C TYR A 216 -6.61 17.87 10.21
N ALA A 217 -6.94 17.16 11.30
CA ALA A 217 -8.03 16.19 11.33
C ALA A 217 -9.36 16.83 10.94
N LYS A 218 -9.72 17.96 11.56
CA LYS A 218 -10.91 18.74 11.21
C LYS A 218 -10.91 19.11 9.72
N GLN A 219 -9.79 19.59 9.19
CA GLN A 219 -9.66 19.92 7.78
C GLN A 219 -9.86 18.69 6.87
N SER A 220 -9.35 17.51 7.23
CA SER A 220 -9.59 16.27 6.47
C SER A 220 -11.08 15.90 6.43
N TYR A 221 -11.79 16.02 7.56
CA TYR A 221 -13.24 15.81 7.63
C TYR A 221 -14.02 16.84 6.78
N GLU A 222 -13.68 18.14 6.89
CA GLU A 222 -14.33 19.21 6.11
C GLU A 222 -14.09 19.05 4.59
N ARG A 223 -12.86 18.71 4.19
CA ARG A 223 -12.51 18.42 2.78
C ARG A 223 -13.24 17.19 2.25
N THR A 224 -13.32 16.12 3.04
CA THR A 224 -14.05 14.89 2.67
C THR A 224 -15.53 15.18 2.47
N ALA A 225 -16.16 15.89 3.41
CA ALA A 225 -17.57 16.26 3.32
C ALA A 225 -17.87 17.17 2.12
N LYS A 226 -16.97 18.13 1.85
CA LYS A 226 -17.04 19.00 0.67
C LYS A 226 -16.90 18.20 -0.63
N ALA A 227 -15.92 17.30 -0.71
CA ALA A 227 -15.67 16.47 -1.90
C ALA A 227 -16.84 15.53 -2.21
N TRP A 228 -17.47 14.94 -1.18
CA TRP A 228 -18.72 14.19 -1.32
C TRP A 228 -19.88 15.07 -1.81
N LYS A 229 -20.08 16.25 -1.20
CA LYS A 229 -21.13 17.20 -1.61
C LYS A 229 -20.95 17.73 -3.05
N GLU A 230 -19.71 17.92 -3.49
CA GLU A 230 -19.36 18.35 -4.86
C GLU A 230 -19.30 17.18 -5.86
N GLY A 231 -19.59 15.94 -5.43
CA GLY A 231 -19.61 14.77 -6.30
C GLY A 231 -18.24 14.37 -6.86
N LYS A 232 -17.13 14.76 -6.20
CA LYS A 232 -15.76 14.42 -6.65
C LYS A 232 -15.54 12.90 -6.72
N PHE A 233 -16.17 12.16 -5.83
CA PHE A 233 -16.02 10.71 -5.73
C PHE A 233 -16.95 9.90 -6.65
N LYS A 234 -17.83 10.56 -7.43
CA LYS A 234 -18.85 9.90 -8.28
C LYS A 234 -18.26 8.91 -9.30
N ASP A 235 -17.03 9.17 -9.73
CA ASP A 235 -16.36 8.41 -10.78
C ASP A 235 -15.45 7.30 -10.25
N GLU A 236 -15.11 7.32 -8.96
CA GLU A 236 -14.32 6.28 -8.31
C GLU A 236 -15.16 5.34 -7.45
N VAL A 237 -16.24 5.80 -6.80
CA VAL A 237 -17.05 4.96 -5.90
C VAL A 237 -18.13 4.20 -6.66
N ILE A 238 -18.09 2.88 -6.53
CA ILE A 238 -19.12 1.96 -7.03
C ILE A 238 -19.96 1.47 -5.84
N PRO A 239 -21.31 1.44 -5.94
CA PRO A 239 -22.15 1.01 -4.84
C PRO A 239 -22.01 -0.50 -4.57
N VAL A 240 -22.07 -0.89 -3.30
CA VAL A 240 -22.07 -2.29 -2.86
C VAL A 240 -23.48 -2.66 -2.38
N THR A 241 -24.08 -3.66 -3.01
CA THR A 241 -25.38 -4.21 -2.61
C THR A 241 -25.19 -5.39 -1.67
N ILE A 242 -25.84 -5.33 -0.50
CA ILE A 242 -25.81 -6.35 0.54
C ILE A 242 -27.21 -6.98 0.62
N THR A 243 -27.34 -8.21 0.11
CA THR A 243 -28.60 -8.96 0.20
C THR A 243 -28.81 -9.50 1.60
N THR A 244 -29.94 -9.11 2.23
CA THR A 244 -30.34 -9.58 3.56
C THR A 244 -31.68 -10.32 3.50
N LYS A 245 -32.04 -11.04 4.56
CA LYS A 245 -33.38 -11.64 4.71
C LYS A 245 -34.54 -10.62 4.67
N LYS A 246 -34.25 -9.32 4.82
CA LYS A 246 -35.23 -8.23 4.79
C LYS A 246 -35.23 -7.45 3.46
N GLY A 247 -34.45 -7.89 2.47
CA GLY A 247 -34.21 -7.18 1.20
C GLY A 247 -32.78 -6.68 1.06
N ASP A 248 -32.50 -6.03 -0.07
CA ASP A 248 -31.19 -5.50 -0.41
C ASP A 248 -30.92 -4.14 0.25
N VAL A 249 -29.71 -3.97 0.79
CA VAL A 249 -29.20 -2.70 1.32
C VAL A 249 -28.07 -2.22 0.41
N ILE A 250 -28.21 -1.01 -0.15
CA ILE A 250 -27.21 -0.43 -1.07
C ILE A 250 -26.36 0.59 -0.32
N VAL A 251 -25.08 0.26 -0.10
CA VAL A 251 -24.08 1.18 0.44
C VAL A 251 -23.40 1.88 -0.75
N LYS A 252 -23.55 3.20 -0.84
CA LYS A 252 -23.14 4.00 -2.02
C LYS A 252 -22.21 5.18 -1.71
N GLU A 253 -21.82 5.34 -0.46
CA GLU A 253 -21.16 6.52 0.07
C GLU A 253 -20.30 6.15 1.28
N ASP A 254 -19.17 6.83 1.48
CA ASP A 254 -18.27 6.54 2.61
C ASP A 254 -18.96 6.86 3.94
N GLU A 255 -18.81 5.96 4.92
CA GLU A 255 -19.55 6.02 6.17
C GLU A 255 -18.88 6.91 7.24
N GLU A 256 -17.54 6.88 7.27
CA GLU A 256 -16.75 7.36 8.41
C GLU A 256 -16.75 8.89 8.56
N TYR A 257 -16.74 9.62 7.45
CA TYR A 257 -16.57 11.07 7.46
C TYR A 257 -17.75 11.82 8.12
N LYS A 258 -18.89 11.15 8.27
CA LYS A 258 -20.10 11.65 8.93
C LYS A 258 -20.06 11.46 10.45
N LYS A 259 -19.13 10.66 10.97
CA LYS A 259 -19.01 10.27 12.39
C LYS A 259 -18.04 11.18 13.14
N VAL A 260 -18.25 12.49 13.04
CA VAL A 260 -17.39 13.50 13.68
C VAL A 260 -18.21 14.50 14.51
N ASP A 261 -17.65 14.87 15.66
CA ASP A 261 -18.15 15.92 16.54
C ASP A 261 -16.97 16.86 16.83
N PHE A 262 -16.95 18.01 16.16
CA PHE A 262 -15.82 18.94 16.20
C PHE A 262 -15.63 19.63 17.57
N GLU A 263 -16.66 19.68 18.40
CA GLU A 263 -16.55 20.22 19.75
C GLU A 263 -16.03 19.18 20.73
N LYS A 264 -16.49 17.92 20.63
CA LYS A 264 -15.89 16.80 21.38
C LYS A 264 -14.43 16.56 21.00
N MET A 265 -14.04 16.79 19.74
CA MET A 265 -12.64 16.60 19.29
C MET A 265 -11.65 17.30 20.24
N LYS A 266 -11.93 18.55 20.64
CA LYS A 266 -11.08 19.36 21.52
C LYS A 266 -10.88 18.74 22.92
N THR A 267 -11.84 17.96 23.40
CA THR A 267 -11.84 17.36 24.75
C THR A 267 -11.48 15.87 24.77
N LEU A 268 -11.25 15.25 23.61
CA LEU A 268 -10.82 13.86 23.54
C LEU A 268 -9.48 13.65 24.26
N ARG A 269 -9.46 12.59 25.08
CA ARG A 269 -8.23 12.04 25.67
C ARG A 269 -7.37 11.39 24.59
N THR A 270 -6.07 11.45 24.79
CA THR A 270 -5.08 10.74 23.98
C THR A 270 -5.22 9.23 24.21
N VAL A 271 -5.10 8.44 23.15
CA VAL A 271 -5.45 7.00 23.20
C VAL A 271 -4.25 6.10 23.50
N PHE A 272 -3.05 6.54 23.11
CA PHE A 272 -1.85 5.71 23.13
C PHE A 272 -0.94 6.00 24.34
N GLN A 273 -0.82 7.26 24.76
CA GLN A 273 -0.09 7.65 25.97
C GLN A 273 -0.74 8.87 26.65
N LYS A 274 -0.53 9.01 27.96
CA LYS A 274 -1.17 10.05 28.78
C LYS A 274 -0.77 11.46 28.37
N ASP A 275 0.53 11.71 28.19
CA ASP A 275 1.09 13.01 27.84
C ASP A 275 1.34 13.12 26.31
N GLY A 276 0.39 12.59 25.54
CA GLY A 276 0.47 12.45 24.09
C GLY A 276 -0.22 13.55 23.30
N THR A 277 -0.38 13.28 22.02
CA THR A 277 -1.02 14.17 21.02
C THR A 277 -2.06 13.45 20.17
N ILE A 278 -2.00 12.11 20.09
CA ILE A 278 -2.86 11.33 19.20
C ILE A 278 -4.14 10.89 19.91
N THR A 279 -5.27 11.23 19.29
CA THR A 279 -6.63 10.91 19.74
C THR A 279 -7.37 10.05 18.72
N ALA A 280 -8.51 9.51 19.13
CA ALA A 280 -9.40 8.80 18.22
C ALA A 280 -9.87 9.68 17.04
N ALA A 281 -9.92 11.01 17.17
CA ALA A 281 -10.35 11.91 16.09
C ALA A 281 -9.24 12.18 15.06
N ASN A 282 -7.98 12.34 15.52
CA ASN A 282 -6.85 12.70 14.65
C ASN A 282 -6.02 11.49 14.15
N ALA A 283 -6.36 10.28 14.59
CA ALA A 283 -5.94 9.01 14.00
C ALA A 283 -6.91 8.51 12.91
N SER A 284 -6.40 7.69 11.98
CA SER A 284 -7.25 6.88 11.11
C SER A 284 -8.05 5.83 11.88
N LYS A 285 -9.13 5.32 11.27
CA LYS A 285 -10.02 4.33 11.89
C LYS A 285 -9.80 2.93 11.29
N ILE A 286 -10.40 1.97 11.96
CA ILE A 286 -10.54 0.58 11.50
C ILE A 286 -11.74 0.56 10.53
N ASN A 287 -11.58 -0.04 9.34
CA ASN A 287 -12.56 0.06 8.27
C ASN A 287 -12.59 -1.16 7.33
N ASP A 288 -13.63 -1.25 6.52
CA ASP A 288 -13.79 -2.24 5.45
C ASP A 288 -13.82 -1.54 4.07
N GLY A 289 -13.21 -2.13 3.05
CA GLY A 289 -13.29 -1.62 1.67
C GLY A 289 -12.32 -2.29 0.68
N ALA A 290 -12.54 -2.04 -0.61
CA ALA A 290 -11.63 -2.45 -1.68
C ALA A 290 -11.47 -1.37 -2.76
N ALA A 291 -10.30 -1.33 -3.41
CA ALA A 291 -9.97 -0.43 -4.53
C ALA A 291 -9.10 -1.15 -5.55
N VAL A 292 -9.36 -0.95 -6.84
CA VAL A 292 -8.64 -1.61 -7.95
C VAL A 292 -8.44 -0.70 -9.15
N CYS A 293 -7.37 -0.98 -9.89
CA CYS A 293 -7.05 -0.42 -11.19
C CYS A 293 -6.97 -1.55 -12.24
N LEU A 294 -7.59 -1.34 -13.40
CA LEU A 294 -7.32 -2.09 -14.62
C LEU A 294 -6.08 -1.48 -15.28
N LEU A 295 -5.00 -2.26 -15.30
CA LEU A 295 -3.70 -1.88 -15.84
C LEU A 295 -3.46 -2.61 -17.16
N MET A 296 -2.93 -1.88 -18.14
CA MET A 296 -2.59 -2.44 -19.45
C MET A 296 -1.25 -1.89 -19.93
N THR A 297 -0.60 -2.59 -20.86
CA THR A 297 0.40 -1.90 -21.70
C THR A 297 -0.33 -0.90 -22.61
N ARG A 298 0.33 0.21 -22.97
CA ARG A 298 -0.20 1.18 -23.95
C ARG A 298 -0.71 0.48 -25.21
N GLN A 299 0.13 -0.41 -25.76
CA GLN A 299 -0.18 -1.15 -26.98
C GLN A 299 -1.44 -2.02 -26.83
N ALA A 300 -1.66 -2.66 -25.68
CA ALA A 300 -2.85 -3.46 -25.43
C ALA A 300 -4.11 -2.60 -25.28
N ALA A 301 -3.99 -1.43 -24.63
CA ALA A 301 -5.10 -0.47 -24.54
C ALA A 301 -5.51 0.03 -25.94
N ASP A 302 -4.55 0.37 -26.79
CA ASP A 302 -4.80 0.79 -28.17
C ASP A 302 -5.42 -0.34 -29.01
N LYS A 303 -4.90 -1.59 -28.90
CA LYS A 303 -5.47 -2.79 -29.57
C LYS A 303 -6.92 -3.08 -29.18
N LEU A 304 -7.32 -2.79 -27.95
CA LEU A 304 -8.69 -3.01 -27.44
C LEU A 304 -9.59 -1.77 -27.57
N GLY A 305 -9.11 -0.66 -28.15
CA GLY A 305 -9.88 0.58 -28.29
C GLY A 305 -10.18 1.28 -26.96
N CYS A 306 -9.40 0.99 -25.91
CA CYS A 306 -9.54 1.63 -24.61
C CYS A 306 -9.04 3.08 -24.65
N LYS A 307 -9.72 4.00 -23.95
CA LYS A 307 -9.17 5.32 -23.64
C LYS A 307 -8.57 5.29 -22.23
N PRO A 308 -7.24 5.36 -22.07
CA PRO A 308 -6.65 5.31 -20.73
C PRO A 308 -6.90 6.60 -19.94
N LEU A 309 -7.02 6.46 -18.62
CA LEU A 309 -7.22 7.56 -17.67
C LEU A 309 -5.91 8.24 -17.27
N ALA A 310 -4.83 7.47 -17.15
CA ALA A 310 -3.53 7.94 -16.68
C ALA A 310 -2.43 6.97 -17.14
N ARG A 311 -1.16 7.41 -17.10
CA ARG A 311 0.01 6.53 -17.21
C ARG A 311 0.82 6.51 -15.92
N ILE A 312 1.42 5.36 -15.62
CA ILE A 312 2.31 5.20 -14.46
C ILE A 312 3.72 5.60 -14.89
N ILE A 313 4.25 6.66 -14.28
CA ILE A 313 5.56 7.24 -14.63
C ILE A 313 6.69 6.48 -13.94
N ALA A 314 6.58 6.32 -12.62
CA ALA A 314 7.58 5.65 -11.80
C ALA A 314 6.96 5.25 -10.45
N PHE A 315 7.66 4.37 -9.73
CA PHE A 315 7.33 3.98 -8.36
C PHE A 315 8.59 3.65 -7.57
N ALA A 316 8.55 3.83 -6.25
CA ALA A 316 9.68 3.55 -5.36
C ALA A 316 9.20 3.09 -3.98
N ASP A 317 9.86 2.05 -3.45
CA ASP A 317 9.85 1.72 -2.02
C ASP A 317 11.07 2.35 -1.31
N ALA A 318 10.89 2.68 -0.04
CA ALA A 318 11.99 2.97 0.90
C ALA A 318 11.63 2.41 2.29
N GLU A 319 12.64 2.14 3.11
CA GLU A 319 12.50 1.61 4.46
C GLU A 319 13.42 2.41 5.41
N THR A 320 13.04 2.49 6.68
CA THR A 320 13.80 3.10 7.80
C THR A 320 13.55 2.27 9.07
N ASP A 321 14.00 2.73 10.24
CA ASP A 321 13.72 2.05 11.51
C ASP A 321 12.20 1.84 11.71
N PRO A 322 11.74 0.67 12.22
CA PRO A 322 10.33 0.30 12.29
C PRO A 322 9.42 1.35 12.94
N VAL A 323 9.88 1.89 14.07
CA VAL A 323 9.20 2.94 14.84
C VAL A 323 9.15 4.31 14.14
N ASP A 324 10.01 4.57 13.16
CA ASP A 324 10.06 5.82 12.38
C ASP A 324 9.29 5.69 11.03
N PHE A 325 8.42 4.67 10.87
CA PHE A 325 7.61 4.48 9.64
C PHE A 325 6.86 5.73 9.18
N SER A 326 6.47 6.60 10.13
CA SER A 326 5.71 7.82 9.85
C SER A 326 6.46 8.81 8.96
N ILE A 327 7.80 8.77 8.94
CA ILE A 327 8.63 9.58 8.04
C ILE A 327 9.15 8.81 6.82
N ALA A 328 8.91 7.50 6.70
CA ALA A 328 9.37 6.69 5.56
C ALA A 328 8.95 7.24 4.17
N PRO A 329 7.77 7.86 3.96
CA PRO A 329 7.44 8.45 2.66
C PRO A 329 8.35 9.63 2.28
N THR A 330 8.98 10.30 3.25
CA THR A 330 10.02 11.33 2.99
C THR A 330 11.29 10.76 2.36
N LEU A 331 11.50 9.44 2.43
CA LEU A 331 12.60 8.74 1.76
C LEU A 331 12.15 8.15 0.41
N ALA A 332 10.93 7.62 0.34
CA ALA A 332 10.37 7.04 -0.87
C ALA A 332 10.10 8.10 -1.96
N ILE A 333 9.53 9.26 -1.58
CA ILE A 333 9.15 10.31 -2.52
C ILE A 333 10.35 10.94 -3.25
N PRO A 334 11.45 11.36 -2.59
CA PRO A 334 12.63 11.88 -3.32
C PRO A 334 13.28 10.83 -4.23
N LYS A 335 13.28 9.56 -3.82
CA LYS A 335 13.73 8.44 -4.67
C LYS A 335 12.84 8.28 -5.91
N LEU A 336 11.52 8.37 -5.75
CA LEU A 336 10.55 8.39 -6.83
C LEU A 336 10.75 9.57 -7.79
N LEU A 337 10.86 10.81 -7.28
CA LEU A 337 11.09 12.00 -8.10
C LEU A 337 12.37 11.89 -8.93
N LYS A 338 13.45 11.36 -8.33
CA LYS A 338 14.71 11.09 -9.02
C LYS A 338 14.59 10.02 -10.11
N LEU A 339 13.82 8.95 -9.86
CA LEU A 339 13.56 7.90 -10.87
C LEU A 339 12.67 8.40 -12.02
N ALA A 340 11.69 9.26 -11.71
CA ALA A 340 10.83 9.91 -12.70
C ALA A 340 11.54 11.02 -13.51
N ASN A 341 12.66 11.54 -12.98
CA ASN A 341 13.32 12.77 -13.45
C ASN A 341 12.35 13.98 -13.51
N VAL A 342 11.60 14.19 -12.42
CA VAL A 342 10.58 15.25 -12.29
C VAL A 342 10.86 16.09 -11.03
N ASP A 343 10.74 17.42 -11.15
CA ASP A 343 10.89 18.34 -10.02
C ASP A 343 9.60 18.34 -9.15
N LYS A 344 9.75 18.44 -7.82
CA LYS A 344 8.61 18.51 -6.90
C LYS A 344 7.65 19.66 -7.20
N LYS A 345 8.11 20.75 -7.83
CA LYS A 345 7.27 21.90 -8.21
C LYS A 345 6.24 21.54 -9.30
N ASP A 346 6.55 20.55 -10.14
CA ASP A 346 5.74 20.13 -11.29
C ASP A 346 4.61 19.17 -10.88
N ILE A 347 4.54 18.79 -9.59
CA ILE A 347 3.48 17.96 -9.03
C ILE A 347 2.27 18.83 -8.67
N ALA A 348 1.13 18.51 -9.25
CA ALA A 348 -0.14 19.20 -9.02
C ALA A 348 -0.79 18.77 -7.70
N MET A 349 -0.75 17.47 -7.39
CA MET A 349 -1.48 16.88 -6.26
C MET A 349 -0.64 15.82 -5.52
N TRP A 350 -0.70 15.84 -4.20
CA TRP A 350 -0.01 14.92 -3.30
C TRP A 350 -1.03 14.17 -2.45
N GLU A 351 -1.08 12.85 -2.61
CA GLU A 351 -1.89 11.94 -1.79
C GLU A 351 -0.97 11.21 -0.81
N ILE A 352 -0.82 11.70 0.42
CA ILE A 352 -0.03 11.05 1.46
C ILE A 352 -0.98 10.42 2.47
N ASN A 353 -0.94 9.09 2.60
CA ASN A 353 -1.90 8.36 3.42
C ASN A 353 -1.93 8.86 4.88
N GLU A 354 -3.09 9.36 5.29
CA GLU A 354 -3.32 9.86 6.65
C GLU A 354 -3.53 8.69 7.63
N ALA A 355 -2.51 7.87 7.89
CA ALA A 355 -2.54 6.87 8.96
C ALA A 355 -2.77 7.55 10.33
N PHE A 356 -2.12 8.70 10.52
CA PHE A 356 -2.38 9.67 11.58
C PHE A 356 -2.21 11.08 11.01
N SER A 357 -2.84 12.08 11.62
CA SER A 357 -2.66 13.49 11.21
C SER A 357 -1.20 13.93 11.30
N SER A 358 -0.45 13.42 12.29
CA SER A 358 0.99 13.62 12.41
C SER A 358 1.80 13.10 11.22
N VAL A 359 1.38 12.01 10.55
CA VAL A 359 2.05 11.48 9.36
C VAL A 359 1.94 12.46 8.20
N ALA A 360 0.73 12.94 7.90
CA ALA A 360 0.51 13.90 6.81
C ALA A 360 1.25 15.22 7.07
N LEU A 361 1.16 15.75 8.29
CA LEU A 361 1.84 16.98 8.71
C LEU A 361 3.37 16.84 8.66
N ALA A 362 3.95 15.76 9.18
CA ALA A 362 5.39 15.53 9.17
C ALA A 362 5.93 15.44 7.73
N ASN A 363 5.29 14.65 6.87
CA ASN A 363 5.73 14.52 5.47
C ASN A 363 5.55 15.82 4.70
N GLY A 364 4.43 16.54 4.90
CA GLY A 364 4.21 17.86 4.30
C GLY A 364 5.28 18.88 4.68
N LYS A 365 5.62 18.95 5.97
CA LYS A 365 6.69 19.81 6.52
C LYS A 365 8.06 19.44 5.95
N ILE A 366 8.47 18.17 6.03
CA ILE A 366 9.82 17.72 5.64
C ILE A 366 10.04 17.85 4.12
N LEU A 367 9.05 17.52 3.29
CA LEU A 367 9.14 17.62 1.83
C LEU A 367 8.90 19.05 1.31
N GLY A 368 8.38 19.94 2.16
CA GLY A 368 7.95 21.29 1.78
C GLY A 368 6.80 21.26 0.78
N ILE A 369 5.78 20.44 1.06
CA ILE A 369 4.54 20.36 0.27
C ILE A 369 3.55 21.35 0.87
N SER A 370 2.98 22.21 0.02
CA SER A 370 1.98 23.17 0.44
C SER A 370 0.64 22.51 0.73
N ASN A 371 -0.06 22.98 1.76
CA ASN A 371 -1.28 22.34 2.28
C ASN A 371 -2.46 22.39 1.29
N ASP A 372 -2.47 23.31 0.34
CA ASP A 372 -3.45 23.38 -0.76
C ASP A 372 -3.27 22.30 -1.84
N LYS A 373 -2.14 21.59 -1.85
CA LYS A 373 -1.86 20.46 -2.76
C LYS A 373 -1.83 19.09 -2.07
N LEU A 374 -1.81 19.04 -0.74
CA LEU A 374 -1.75 17.81 0.05
C LEU A 374 -3.16 17.35 0.45
N ASN A 375 -3.56 16.13 0.09
CA ASN A 375 -4.82 15.48 0.52
C ASN A 375 -6.05 16.41 0.37
N ILE A 376 -6.23 16.98 -0.83
CA ILE A 376 -7.13 18.13 -1.05
C ILE A 376 -8.62 17.78 -0.92
N HIS A 377 -8.97 16.50 -1.04
CA HIS A 377 -10.31 15.94 -0.86
C HIS A 377 -10.44 15.14 0.46
N GLY A 378 -9.48 15.30 1.38
CA GLY A 378 -9.40 14.54 2.63
C GLY A 378 -8.68 13.21 2.46
N GLY A 379 -8.62 12.41 3.53
CA GLY A 379 -7.87 11.15 3.53
C GLY A 379 -8.24 10.22 4.68
N GLY A 380 -7.32 9.30 5.03
CA GLY A 380 -7.55 8.19 5.96
C GLY A 380 -8.02 8.54 7.37
N VAL A 381 -7.82 9.79 7.84
CA VAL A 381 -8.34 10.26 9.15
C VAL A 381 -9.86 10.44 9.11
N ALA A 382 -10.41 10.89 7.98
CA ALA A 382 -11.83 11.18 7.81
C ALA A 382 -12.58 10.11 7.00
N LEU A 383 -11.99 9.62 5.92
CA LEU A 383 -12.54 8.56 5.07
C LEU A 383 -12.46 7.17 5.71
N GLY A 384 -11.49 6.95 6.60
CA GLY A 384 -11.14 5.65 7.13
C GLY A 384 -9.98 4.96 6.41
N HIS A 385 -9.43 3.89 7.01
CA HIS A 385 -8.21 3.23 6.56
C HIS A 385 -8.32 1.69 6.57
N PRO A 386 -9.02 1.07 5.61
CA PRO A 386 -8.89 -0.37 5.37
C PRO A 386 -7.47 -0.61 4.85
N ILE A 387 -6.63 -1.25 5.67
CA ILE A 387 -5.17 -1.14 5.54
C ILE A 387 -4.63 -1.69 4.22
N GLY A 388 -5.06 -2.87 3.75
CA GLY A 388 -4.65 -3.44 2.46
C GLY A 388 -5.17 -2.67 1.24
N MET A 389 -6.29 -1.96 1.36
CA MET A 389 -6.95 -1.21 0.28
C MET A 389 -6.36 0.19 0.06
N SER A 390 -5.93 0.85 1.13
CA SER A 390 -5.72 2.30 1.10
C SER A 390 -4.62 2.76 0.14
N GLY A 391 -3.55 1.98 -0.03
CA GLY A 391 -2.52 2.28 -1.02
C GLY A 391 -3.03 2.31 -2.46
N ALA A 392 -4.02 1.47 -2.80
CA ALA A 392 -4.68 1.49 -4.11
C ALA A 392 -5.69 2.65 -4.22
N ARG A 393 -6.41 2.97 -3.13
CA ARG A 393 -7.34 4.12 -3.07
C ARG A 393 -6.67 5.43 -3.49
N LEU A 394 -5.45 5.71 -3.02
CA LEU A 394 -4.72 6.93 -3.39
C LEU A 394 -4.50 7.02 -4.92
N VAL A 395 -4.11 5.90 -5.55
CA VAL A 395 -3.87 5.84 -7.00
C VAL A 395 -5.19 6.02 -7.77
N VAL A 396 -6.26 5.35 -7.33
CA VAL A 396 -7.61 5.54 -7.88
C VAL A 396 -8.01 7.01 -7.80
N HIS A 397 -7.78 7.66 -6.65
CA HIS A 397 -8.17 9.05 -6.45
C HIS A 397 -7.42 10.04 -7.35
N LEU A 398 -6.10 9.86 -7.51
CA LEU A 398 -5.30 10.65 -8.45
C LEU A 398 -5.78 10.45 -9.90
N CYS A 399 -6.21 9.24 -10.29
CA CYS A 399 -6.70 8.97 -11.65
C CYS A 399 -7.94 9.79 -12.03
N HIS A 400 -8.76 10.19 -11.06
CA HIS A 400 -9.99 10.97 -11.29
C HIS A 400 -9.87 12.45 -10.92
N SER A 401 -8.98 12.80 -9.99
CA SER A 401 -8.87 14.17 -9.45
C SER A 401 -7.87 15.06 -10.18
N LEU A 402 -6.87 14.47 -10.84
CA LEU A 402 -5.94 15.21 -11.71
C LEU A 402 -6.63 15.63 -13.02
N LYS A 403 -6.25 16.81 -13.56
CA LYS A 403 -6.62 17.25 -14.92
C LYS A 403 -5.62 16.71 -15.95
N PRO A 404 -6.00 16.54 -17.24
CA PRO A 404 -5.08 16.05 -18.28
C PRO A 404 -3.75 16.81 -18.31
N GLY A 405 -2.63 16.07 -18.33
CA GLY A 405 -1.26 16.58 -18.25
C GLY A 405 -0.74 16.88 -16.84
N GLU A 406 -1.60 16.92 -15.81
CA GLU A 406 -1.15 17.08 -14.42
C GLU A 406 -0.52 15.77 -13.88
N LYS A 407 0.56 15.93 -13.10
CA LYS A 407 1.25 14.85 -12.40
C LYS A 407 0.82 14.81 -10.95
N GLY A 408 0.56 13.62 -10.43
CA GLY A 408 0.25 13.39 -9.02
C GLY A 408 1.19 12.34 -8.41
N VAL A 409 1.51 12.51 -7.14
CA VAL A 409 2.30 11.55 -6.36
C VAL A 409 1.47 11.03 -5.21
N ALA A 410 1.34 9.71 -5.13
CA ALA A 410 0.81 9.03 -3.95
C ALA A 410 1.96 8.45 -3.12
N GLY A 411 1.86 8.57 -1.80
CA GLY A 411 2.81 8.01 -0.84
C GLY A 411 2.09 7.40 0.35
N ILE A 412 2.50 6.20 0.77
CA ILE A 412 1.91 5.49 1.89
C ILE A 412 3.00 4.83 2.73
N CYS A 413 2.97 5.05 4.04
CA CYS A 413 3.80 4.36 5.00
C CYS A 413 3.20 2.98 5.35
N ASN A 414 4.03 2.05 5.83
CA ASN A 414 3.62 0.75 6.34
C ASN A 414 4.34 0.41 7.66
N GLY A 415 3.67 -0.36 8.52
CA GLY A 415 4.30 -0.96 9.71
C GLY A 415 5.57 -1.74 9.32
N GLY A 416 6.54 -1.81 10.24
CA GLY A 416 7.88 -2.31 9.97
C GLY A 416 8.86 -1.28 9.39
N GLY A 417 8.48 -0.01 9.26
CA GLY A 417 9.40 1.09 8.91
C GLY A 417 9.36 1.52 7.44
N GLY A 418 8.44 0.99 6.65
CA GLY A 418 8.44 1.16 5.20
C GLY A 418 7.56 2.25 4.65
N ALA A 419 7.78 2.56 3.38
CA ALA A 419 6.84 3.28 2.54
C ALA A 419 6.89 2.78 1.09
N SER A 420 5.77 2.93 0.40
CA SER A 420 5.67 2.82 -1.05
C SER A 420 5.19 4.16 -1.61
N SER A 421 5.63 4.49 -2.82
CA SER A 421 5.24 5.71 -3.53
C SER A 421 5.13 5.46 -5.03
N ILE A 422 4.20 6.14 -5.68
CA ILE A 422 3.94 6.02 -7.12
C ILE A 422 3.57 7.39 -7.71
N MET A 423 4.10 7.67 -8.90
CA MET A 423 3.75 8.85 -9.69
C MET A 423 2.91 8.42 -10.89
N ILE A 424 1.81 9.13 -11.11
CA ILE A 424 1.01 9.02 -12.32
C ILE A 424 0.89 10.38 -13.02
N GLU A 425 0.72 10.34 -14.33
CA GLU A 425 0.34 11.50 -15.13
C GLU A 425 -1.03 11.24 -15.76
N LYS A 426 -1.93 12.21 -15.62
CA LYS A 426 -3.28 12.14 -16.18
C LYS A 426 -3.24 12.30 -17.70
N LEU A 427 -4.00 11.46 -18.41
CA LEU A 427 -4.15 11.48 -19.87
C LEU A 427 -5.47 12.13 -20.32
#